data_AF-A0A0J7MX97-F1
#
_entry.id   AF-A0A0J7MX97-F1
#
_cell.length_a   1.000
_cell.length_b   1.000
_cell.length_c   1.000
_cell.angle_alpha   90.00
_cell.angle_beta   90.00
_cell.angle_gamma   90.00
#
_symmetry.space_group_name_H-M   'P 1'
#
loop_
_entity.id
_entity.type
_entity.pdbx_description
1 polymer ?
#
loop_
_entity_poly.entity_id
_entity_poly.type
_entity_poly.pdbx_seq_one_letter_code
_entity_poly.pdbx_strand_id
1 'polypeptide(L)' 'MIHCSAHGSPSPRIDWLMGDGSPVLPIPHIREMLMNGSMYFLPFGAESYRHDVHSAVYRCQASNSVGKVLGREITVKA' A
#
# COMPACT_ATOMS: atom_id res chain seq x y z
N MET A 1 -1.16 10.17 0.19
CA MET A 1 -1.66 9.09 -0.70
C MET A 1 -0.50 8.52 -1.48
N ILE A 2 -0.52 7.22 -1.78
CA ILE A 2 0.44 6.57 -2.68
C ILE A 2 -0.33 5.88 -3.80
N HIS A 3 0.03 6.20 -5.04
CA HIS A 3 -0.56 5.59 -6.22
C HIS A 3 0.23 4.35 -6.65
N CYS A 4 -0.48 3.30 -7.05
CA CYS A 4 0.10 2.19 -7.80
C CYS A 4 -0.89 1.73 -8.87
N SER A 5 -0.38 1.54 -10.08
CA SER A 5 -1.12 1.02 -11.22
C SER A 5 -0.29 -0.04 -11.93
N ALA A 6 -0.97 -1.03 -12.50
CA ALA A 6 -0.34 -2.06 -13.32
C ALA A 6 -1.30 -2.48 -14.42
N HIS A 7 -0.75 -2.91 -15.54
CA HIS A 7 -1.49 -3.43 -16.68
C HIS A 7 -1.02 -4.86 -16.96
N GLY A 8 -1.93 -5.70 -17.43
CA GLY A 8 -1.65 -7.10 -17.74
C GLY A 8 -2.89 -7.81 -18.26
N SER A 9 -2.70 -9.00 -18.83
CA SER A 9 -3.80 -9.88 -19.26
C SER A 9 -3.62 -11.25 -18.61
N PRO A 10 -4.55 -11.70 -17.74
CA PRO A 10 -5.72 -10.97 -17.22
C PRO A 10 -5.35 -9.71 -16.42
N SER A 11 -6.28 -8.77 -16.26
CA SER A 11 -6.04 -7.53 -15.49
C SER A 11 -5.58 -7.85 -14.07
N PRO A 12 -4.45 -7.27 -13.60
CA PRO A 12 -3.91 -7.58 -12.29
C PRO A 12 -4.68 -6.86 -11.17
N ARG A 13 -4.81 -7.53 -10.03
CA ARG A 13 -5.20 -6.94 -8.76
C ARG A 13 -3.99 -6.26 -8.11
N ILE A 14 -4.20 -5.10 -7.50
CA ILE A 14 -3.19 -4.40 -6.71
C ILE A 14 -3.39 -4.71 -5.23
N ASP A 15 -2.31 -5.13 -4.59
CA ASP A 15 -2.17 -5.31 -3.14
C ASP A 15 -0.97 -4.49 -2.62
N TRP A 16 -0.92 -4.28 -1.31
CA TRP A 16 0.18 -3.58 -0.65
C TRP A 16 0.88 -4.48 0.36
N LEU A 17 2.20 -4.37 0.40
CA LEU A 17 3.08 -5.07 1.32
C LEU A 17 3.87 -4.06 2.15
N MET A 18 4.19 -4.44 3.38
CA MET A 18 5.17 -3.77 4.23
C MET A 18 6.60 -4.05 3.72
N GLY A 19 7.59 -3.34 4.24
CA GLY A 19 8.99 -3.52 3.85
C GLY A 19 9.56 -4.92 4.13
N ASP A 20 8.96 -5.67 5.05
CA ASP A 20 9.31 -7.08 5.33
C ASP A 20 8.57 -8.09 4.44
N GLY A 21 7.72 -7.61 3.52
CA GLY A 21 6.90 -8.44 2.63
C GLY A 21 5.57 -8.91 3.22
N SER A 22 5.26 -8.56 4.48
CA SER A 22 3.94 -8.88 5.07
C SER A 22 2.82 -8.05 4.43
N PRO A 23 1.58 -8.57 4.36
CA PRO A 23 0.47 -7.85 3.74
C PRO A 23 0.07 -6.62 4.56
N VAL A 24 -0.20 -5.52 3.87
CA VAL A 24 -0.76 -4.30 4.47
C VAL A 24 -2.25 -4.52 4.71
N LEU A 25 -2.65 -4.43 5.97
CA LEU A 25 -4.05 -4.48 6.37
C LEU A 25 -4.66 -3.08 6.50
N PRO A 26 -5.96 -2.92 6.18
CA PRO A 26 -6.64 -1.66 6.40
C PRO A 26 -6.72 -1.37 7.91
N ILE A 27 -6.55 -0.10 8.28
CA ILE A 27 -6.69 0.34 9.66
C ILE A 27 -7.74 1.46 9.64
N PRO A 28 -8.94 1.23 10.22
CA PRO A 28 -10.01 2.22 10.23
C PRO A 28 -9.49 3.58 10.70
N HIS A 29 -9.88 4.64 9.98
CA HIS A 29 -9.50 6.03 10.26
C HIS A 29 -8.01 6.38 10.13
N ILE A 30 -7.16 5.46 9.68
CA ILE A 30 -5.71 5.71 9.51
C ILE A 30 -5.28 5.43 8.07
N ARG A 31 -5.62 4.27 7.54
CA ARG A 31 -5.14 3.78 6.24
C ARG A 31 -6.19 2.94 5.53
N GLU A 32 -6.44 3.26 4.27
CA GLU A 32 -7.42 2.60 3.43
C GLU A 32 -6.85 2.27 2.04
N MET A 33 -7.30 1.17 1.45
CA MET A 33 -6.98 0.80 0.06
C MET A 33 -8.16 1.14 -0.84
N LEU A 34 -7.90 1.97 -1.83
CA LEU A 34 -8.90 2.44 -2.79
C LEU A 34 -9.11 1.41 -3.90
N MET A 35 -10.28 1.44 -4.53
CA MET A 35 -10.62 0.53 -5.65
C MET A 35 -9.68 0.67 -6.84
N ASN A 36 -9.03 1.82 -7.01
CA ASN A 36 -8.04 2.06 -8.05
C ASN A 36 -6.63 1.50 -7.72
N GLY A 37 -6.49 0.77 -6.61
CA GLY A 37 -5.22 0.20 -6.14
C GLY A 37 -4.33 1.15 -5.34
N SER A 38 -4.71 2.43 -5.21
CA SER A 38 -3.94 3.40 -4.42
C SER A 38 -4.16 3.20 -2.92
N MET A 39 -3.15 3.51 -2.13
CA MET A 39 -3.24 3.50 -0.66
C MET A 39 -3.38 4.94 -0.15
N TYR A 40 -4.44 5.18 0.62
CA TYR A 40 -4.73 6.47 1.22
C TYR A 40 -4.43 6.44 2.71
N PHE A 41 -3.76 7.48 3.20
CA PHE A 41 -3.51 7.72 4.63
C PHE A 41 -4.37 8.91 5.02
N LEU A 42 -5.19 8.72 6.05
CA LEU A 42 -6.06 9.78 6.54
C LEU A 42 -5.23 10.81 7.34
N PRO A 43 -5.66 12.09 7.36
CA PRO A 43 -5.06 13.08 8.24
C PRO A 43 -5.15 12.63 9.71
N PHE A 44 -4.12 12.92 10.49
CA PHE A 44 -4.03 12.53 11.89
C PHE A 44 -3.41 13.66 12.73
N GLY A 45 -3.78 13.75 14.02
CA GLY A 45 -3.13 14.61 15.00
C GLY A 45 -1.90 13.93 15.63
N ALA A 46 -1.03 14.69 16.29
CA ALA A 46 0.23 14.17 16.82
C ALA A 46 0.05 12.98 17.78
N GLU A 47 -1.02 12.99 18.57
CA GLU A 47 -1.41 11.91 19.49
C GLU A 47 -1.77 10.59 18.81
N SER A 48 -2.16 10.65 17.53
CA SER A 48 -2.51 9.48 16.71
C SER A 48 -1.33 8.98 15.87
N TYR A 49 -0.13 9.52 16.07
CA TYR A 49 1.05 9.09 15.34
C TYR A 49 1.40 7.63 15.64
N ARG A 50 1.61 6.87 14.56
CA ARG A 50 1.99 5.46 14.61
C ARG A 50 3.23 5.22 13.77
N HIS A 51 4.33 4.83 14.41
CA HIS A 51 5.58 4.59 13.71
C HIS A 51 5.45 3.50 12.64
N ASP A 52 4.70 2.44 12.91
CA ASP A 52 4.46 1.32 11.99
C ASP A 52 3.60 1.69 10.77
N VAL A 53 3.00 2.88 10.75
CA VAL A 53 2.19 3.37 9.64
C VAL A 53 2.80 4.61 8.98
N HIS A 54 3.13 5.61 9.78
CA HIS A 54 3.56 6.94 9.36
C HIS A 54 5.08 7.07 9.20
N SER A 55 5.86 6.06 9.62
CA SER A 55 7.31 5.96 9.36
C SER A 55 7.67 4.52 8.96
N ALA A 56 7.19 4.12 7.79
CA ALA A 56 7.27 2.76 7.31
C ALA A 56 7.66 2.68 5.83
N VAL A 57 8.14 1.49 5.42
CA VAL A 57 8.39 1.16 4.02
C VAL A 57 7.22 0.35 3.50
N TYR A 58 6.75 0.71 2.31
CA TYR A 58 5.66 0.03 1.61
C TYR A 58 6.08 -0.38 0.21
N ARG A 59 5.41 -1.39 -0.34
CA ARG A 59 5.63 -1.87 -1.69
C ARG A 59 4.32 -2.35 -2.28
N CYS A 60 3.99 -1.93 -3.50
CA CYS A 60 2.82 -2.50 -4.16
C CYS A 60 3.16 -3.82 -4.87
N GLN A 61 2.17 -4.71 -4.94
CA GLN A 61 2.21 -5.97 -5.64
C GLN A 61 1.06 -6.02 -6.64
N ALA A 62 1.38 -6.24 -7.90
CA ALA A 62 0.41 -6.56 -8.93
C ALA A 62 0.35 -8.08 -9.11
N SER A 63 -0.85 -8.67 -9.07
CA SER A 63 -1.03 -10.12 -9.21
C SER A 63 -2.18 -10.46 -10.16
N ASN A 64 -1.95 -11.42 -11.05
CA ASN A 64 -3.00 -12.08 -11.83
C ASN A 64 -2.74 -13.61 -11.86
N SER A 65 -3.47 -14.34 -12.69
CA SER A 65 -3.29 -15.80 -12.84
C SER A 65 -1.96 -16.22 -13.47
N VAL A 66 -1.26 -15.31 -14.15
CA VAL A 66 0.04 -15.58 -14.80
C VAL A 66 1.18 -15.41 -13.79
N GLY A 67 1.05 -14.50 -12.82
CA GLY A 67 2.06 -14.31 -11.80
C GLY A 67 1.91 -13.02 -10.99
N LYS A 68 3.03 -12.64 -10.36
CA LYS A 68 3.15 -11.49 -9.46
C LYS A 68 4.34 -10.62 -9.83
N VAL A 69 4.17 -9.31 -9.75
CA VAL A 69 5.24 -8.32 -9.94
C VAL A 69 5.21 -7.33 -8.78
N LEU A 70 6.39 -7.02 -8.25
CA LEU A 70 6.55 -6.05 -7.18
C LEU A 70 6.95 -4.68 -7.75
N GLY A 71 6.32 -3.62 -7.23
CA GLY A 71 6.71 -2.24 -7.49
C GLY A 71 8.02 -1.87 -6.79
N ARG A 72 8.35 -0.57 -6.80
CA ARG A 72 9.46 -0.02 -6.02
C ARG A 72 9.07 0.09 -4.54
N GLU A 73 10.07 0.03 -3.67
CA GLU A 73 9.89 0.37 -2.26
C GLU A 73 9.68 1.88 -2.10
N ILE A 74 8.77 2.24 -1.20
CA ILE A 74 8.36 3.61 -0.94
C ILE A 74 8.47 3.84 0.56
N THR A 75 9.36 4.74 0.96
CA THR A 75 9.49 5.17 2.35
C THR A 75 8.52 6.31 2.63
N VAL A 76 7.62 6.10 3.58
CA VAL A 76 6.70 7.13 4.09
C VAL A 76 7.27 7.67 5.40
N LYS A 77 7.29 9.00 5.54
CA LYS A 77 7.55 9.73 6.79
C LYS A 77 6.61 10.93 6.85
N ALA A 78 5.87 11.10 7.95
CA ALA A 78 4.95 12.20 8.20
C ALA A 78 5.25 12.89 9.53
#